data_AF-A0A821FC10-F1
#
_entry.id   AF-A0A821FC10-F1
#
_cell.length_a   1.000
_cell.length_b   1.000
_cell.length_c   1.000
_cell.angle_alpha   90.00
_cell.angle_beta   90.00
_cell.angle_gamma   90.00
#
_symmetry.space_group_name_H-M   'P 1'
#
loop_
_entity.id
_entity.type
_entity.pdbx_description
1 polymer ?
#
loop_
_entity_poly.entity_id
_entity_poly.type
_entity_poly.pdbx_seq_one_letter_code
_entity_poly.pdbx_strand_id
1 'polypeptide(L)'
;MATATATTTNIHSGRYRSDNDIEKYRLELNWTKILDKLKTIKVSEYVKFLDGEAQLEYYLQQYPLTDSRHIEQARNDLNSVENLLKSGLSYNLFDGQCLLAKLYYAQARYDQCLTYVNLALNSIPNDIKDQPNRSSLLLAEIYALNGLLLEKRKNNLIETIKSFDDSCKLSQTYYAAVEKSKHLSNDNLDIENSLIELAYQRLPLLHAENNNITTAIEIYRSYIQNVHIKSLETMRQTLIKQYAELLLKCVCKGNYILITNSDDDNNNNNNNRRTSQSLFIPRDVDEEILLLLLLGQTSTLNEAVLDWQPEHEGQRERSHQAAYNILALLSIFLSRKQAFHIIADVSFYFILFYF
;
A
#
# COMPACT_ATOMS: atom_id res chain seq x y z
N MET A 1 -25.46 -61.50 19.64
CA MET A 1 -24.80 -60.71 18.58
C MET A 1 -25.41 -59.32 18.58
N ALA A 2 -24.78 -58.38 19.27
CA ALA A 2 -25.17 -56.97 19.26
C ALA A 2 -23.98 -56.17 18.71
N THR A 3 -24.18 -55.56 17.55
CA THR A 3 -23.19 -54.73 16.86
C THR A 3 -23.21 -53.32 17.45
N ALA A 4 -22.12 -52.95 18.13
CA ALA A 4 -21.88 -51.59 18.58
C ALA A 4 -21.24 -50.78 17.44
N THR A 5 -21.96 -49.78 16.95
CA THR A 5 -21.44 -48.68 16.12
C THR A 5 -20.92 -47.59 17.05
N ALA A 6 -19.64 -47.20 16.92
CA ALA A 6 -19.12 -46.01 17.61
C ALA A 6 -17.97 -45.35 16.81
N THR A 7 -18.33 -44.26 16.13
CA THR A 7 -17.64 -42.96 16.16
C THR A 7 -16.14 -42.90 15.85
N THR A 8 -15.79 -42.84 14.56
CA THR A 8 -14.50 -42.32 14.10
C THR A 8 -14.58 -40.80 13.94
N THR A 9 -14.26 -40.10 15.03
CA THR A 9 -13.51 -38.83 15.10
C THR A 9 -13.70 -37.78 13.98
N ASN A 10 -14.66 -36.89 14.22
CA ASN A 10 -14.92 -35.64 13.50
C ASN A 10 -13.90 -34.50 13.82
N ILE A 11 -12.67 -34.86 14.22
CA ILE A 11 -11.68 -33.91 14.79
C ILE A 11 -10.71 -33.38 13.71
N HIS A 12 -10.48 -34.16 12.65
CA HIS A 12 -9.52 -33.79 11.59
C HIS A 12 -10.07 -32.74 10.61
N SER A 13 -11.38 -32.73 10.39
CA SER A 13 -12.08 -31.75 9.53
C SER A 13 -12.19 -30.36 10.18
N GLY A 14 -12.20 -30.29 11.52
CA GLY A 14 -12.27 -29.04 12.26
C GLY A 14 -10.96 -28.24 12.27
N ARG A 15 -9.81 -28.92 12.36
CA ARG A 15 -8.47 -28.28 12.30
C ARG A 15 -8.15 -27.71 10.92
N TYR A 16 -8.43 -28.46 9.85
CA TYR A 16 -8.26 -27.97 8.49
C TYR A 16 -9.14 -26.74 8.18
N ARG A 17 -10.35 -26.67 8.78
CA ARG A 17 -11.19 -25.47 8.67
C ARG A 17 -10.67 -24.30 9.51
N SER A 18 -10.16 -24.54 10.72
CA SER A 18 -9.60 -23.46 11.55
C SER A 18 -8.36 -22.82 10.94
N ASP A 19 -7.49 -23.62 10.31
CA ASP A 19 -6.27 -23.12 9.68
C ASP A 19 -6.59 -22.33 8.40
N ASN A 20 -7.57 -22.78 7.60
CA ASN A 20 -8.06 -22.03 6.44
C ASN A 20 -8.71 -20.69 6.83
N ASP A 21 -9.41 -20.64 7.96
CA ASP A 21 -9.98 -19.39 8.46
C ASP A 21 -8.90 -18.42 8.98
N ILE A 22 -7.84 -18.94 9.62
CA ILE A 22 -6.71 -18.12 10.10
C ILE A 22 -6.00 -17.49 8.90
N GLU A 23 -5.70 -18.27 7.87
CA GLU A 23 -5.05 -17.74 6.66
C GLU A 23 -5.94 -16.72 5.95
N LYS A 24 -7.26 -16.96 5.92
CA LYS A 24 -8.22 -15.96 5.42
C LYS A 24 -8.14 -14.65 6.22
N TYR A 25 -8.11 -14.71 7.55
CA TYR A 25 -7.99 -13.49 8.37
C TYR A 25 -6.63 -12.79 8.24
N ARG A 26 -5.55 -13.54 8.00
CA ARG A 26 -4.23 -12.98 7.70
C ARG A 26 -4.24 -12.22 6.37
N LEU A 27 -4.95 -12.73 5.36
CA LEU A 27 -5.14 -12.03 4.08
C LEU A 27 -6.03 -10.79 4.22
N GLU A 28 -7.06 -10.85 5.08
CA GLU A 28 -7.94 -9.71 5.41
C GLU A 28 -7.31 -8.70 6.39
N LEU A 29 -6.08 -8.95 6.86
CA LEU A 29 -5.38 -8.14 7.88
C LEU A 29 -6.20 -7.92 9.16
N ASN A 30 -7.06 -8.88 9.52
CA ASN A 30 -7.97 -8.77 10.67
C ASN A 30 -7.38 -9.45 11.91
N TRP A 31 -6.47 -8.73 12.58
CA TRP A 31 -5.66 -9.27 13.67
C TRP A 31 -6.42 -9.52 14.97
N THR A 32 -7.50 -8.77 15.25
CA THR A 32 -8.32 -8.95 16.46
C THR A 32 -8.99 -10.33 16.48
N LYS A 33 -9.56 -10.75 15.35
CA LYS A 33 -10.16 -12.09 15.19
C LYS A 33 -9.12 -13.21 15.30
N ILE A 34 -7.89 -12.97 14.84
CA ILE A 34 -6.79 -13.93 14.97
C ILE A 34 -6.43 -14.10 16.45
N LEU A 35 -6.22 -13.00 17.18
CA LEU A 35 -5.89 -13.03 18.61
C LEU A 35 -6.96 -13.75 19.44
N ASP A 36 -8.25 -13.54 19.13
CA ASP A 36 -9.33 -14.23 19.82
C ASP A 36 -9.41 -15.72 19.51
N LYS A 37 -9.15 -16.12 18.25
CA LYS A 37 -9.06 -17.54 17.89
C LYS A 37 -7.87 -18.23 18.54
N LEU A 38 -6.70 -17.58 18.60
CA LEU A 38 -5.48 -18.18 19.12
C LEU A 38 -5.57 -18.55 20.61
N LYS A 39 -6.38 -17.83 21.41
CA LYS A 39 -6.64 -18.15 22.84
C LYS A 39 -7.22 -19.55 23.05
N THR A 40 -7.88 -20.13 22.05
CA THR A 40 -8.54 -21.44 22.16
C THR A 40 -7.66 -22.62 21.71
N ILE A 41 -6.51 -22.33 21.09
CA ILE A 41 -5.63 -23.33 20.49
C ILE A 41 -4.52 -23.69 21.48
N LYS A 42 -4.10 -24.96 21.50
CA LYS A 42 -2.97 -25.40 22.34
C LYS A 42 -1.69 -24.70 21.90
N VAL A 43 -0.92 -24.21 22.86
CA VAL A 43 0.37 -23.55 22.63
C VAL A 43 1.29 -24.49 21.85
N SER A 44 1.68 -24.05 20.65
CA SER A 44 2.65 -24.69 19.76
C SER A 44 3.57 -23.61 19.18
N GLU A 45 4.67 -24.01 18.52
CA GLU A 45 5.55 -23.06 17.82
C GLU A 45 4.80 -22.24 16.76
N TYR A 46 3.85 -22.88 16.06
CA TYR A 46 2.93 -22.23 15.12
C TYR A 46 2.05 -21.15 15.79
N VAL A 47 1.46 -21.47 16.94
CA VAL A 47 0.61 -20.50 17.67
C VAL A 47 1.43 -19.33 18.18
N LYS A 48 2.67 -19.57 18.66
CA LYS A 48 3.57 -18.49 19.09
C LYS A 48 3.97 -17.57 17.94
N PHE A 49 4.23 -18.14 16.76
CA PHE A 49 4.52 -17.37 15.55
C PHE A 49 3.33 -16.46 15.18
N LEU A 50 2.12 -17.04 15.11
CA LEU A 50 0.91 -16.29 14.76
C LEU A 50 0.53 -15.24 15.81
N ASP A 51 0.73 -15.54 17.09
CA ASP A 51 0.49 -14.59 18.19
C ASP A 51 1.48 -13.41 18.10
N GLY A 52 2.76 -13.69 17.81
CA GLY A 52 3.76 -12.66 17.56
C GLY A 52 3.44 -11.80 16.34
N GLU A 53 3.02 -12.41 15.22
CA GLU A 53 2.60 -11.68 14.02
C GLU A 53 1.39 -10.78 14.31
N ALA A 54 0.34 -11.33 14.92
CA ALA A 54 -0.90 -10.61 15.16
C ALA A 54 -0.71 -9.45 16.16
N GLN A 55 0.09 -9.65 17.22
CA GLN A 55 0.42 -8.57 18.16
C GLN A 55 1.25 -7.46 17.51
N LEU A 56 2.24 -7.83 16.67
CA LEU A 56 3.04 -6.85 15.95
C LEU A 56 2.19 -6.02 14.99
N GLU A 57 1.43 -6.67 14.11
CA GLU A 57 0.66 -5.97 13.09
C GLU A 57 -0.50 -5.16 13.69
N TYR A 58 -1.13 -5.65 14.77
CA TYR A 58 -2.09 -4.85 15.53
C TYR A 58 -1.46 -3.59 16.14
N TYR A 59 -0.24 -3.71 16.69
CA TYR A 59 0.51 -2.55 17.18
C TYR A 59 0.83 -1.57 16.04
N LEU A 60 1.27 -2.07 14.89
CA LEU A 60 1.62 -1.24 13.73
C LEU A 60 0.41 -0.57 13.07
N GLN A 61 -0.79 -1.14 13.19
CA GLN A 61 -2.04 -0.47 12.78
C GLN A 61 -2.35 0.76 13.65
N GLN A 62 -1.99 0.75 14.93
CA GLN A 62 -2.17 1.90 15.83
C GLN A 62 -1.02 2.90 15.73
N TYR A 63 0.19 2.40 15.52
CA TYR A 63 1.42 3.19 15.46
C TYR A 63 2.20 2.87 14.17
N PRO A 64 1.87 3.54 13.05
CA PRO A 64 2.53 3.30 11.78
C PRO A 64 4.04 3.52 11.82
N LEU A 65 4.80 2.70 11.08
CA LEU A 65 6.27 2.74 11.03
C LEU A 65 6.83 4.07 10.48
N THR A 66 5.99 4.87 9.83
CA THR A 66 6.34 6.19 9.30
C THR A 66 6.39 7.26 10.39
N ASP A 67 5.72 7.05 11.54
CA ASP A 67 5.75 7.99 12.66
C ASP A 67 6.88 7.66 13.65
N SER A 68 7.77 8.64 13.85
CA SER A 68 8.93 8.50 14.74
C SER A 68 8.65 8.85 16.20
N ARG A 69 7.43 9.29 16.53
CA ARG A 69 7.06 9.74 17.87
C ARG A 69 6.96 8.62 18.91
N HIS A 70 6.73 7.38 18.49
CA HIS A 70 6.38 6.25 19.38
C HIS A 70 7.53 5.25 19.63
N ILE A 71 8.78 5.61 19.32
CA ILE A 71 9.92 4.68 19.38
C ILE A 71 10.17 4.12 20.80
N GLU A 72 10.03 4.93 21.84
CA GLU A 72 10.27 4.49 23.22
C GLU A 72 9.20 3.52 23.72
N GLN A 73 7.95 3.75 23.33
CA GLN A 73 6.83 2.85 23.63
C GLN A 73 7.02 1.52 22.89
N ALA A 74 7.38 1.57 21.61
CA ALA A 74 7.65 0.38 20.79
C ALA A 74 8.77 -0.49 21.40
N ARG A 75 9.79 0.12 22.01
CA ARG A 75 10.86 -0.63 22.69
C ARG A 75 10.41 -1.36 23.93
N ASN A 76 9.39 -0.88 24.63
CA ASN A 76 8.87 -1.54 25.83
C ASN A 76 7.84 -2.61 25.46
N ASP A 77 6.89 -2.25 24.59
CA ASP A 77 5.72 -3.07 24.25
C ASP A 77 6.09 -4.27 23.37
N LEU A 78 7.08 -4.13 22.48
CA LEU A 78 7.45 -5.17 21.52
C LEU A 78 8.52 -6.16 22.03
N ASN A 79 9.03 -6.01 23.24
CA ASN A 79 10.05 -6.94 23.78
C ASN A 79 9.48 -8.37 23.97
N SER A 80 8.22 -8.48 24.39
CA SER A 80 7.53 -9.78 24.50
C SER A 80 7.34 -10.42 23.12
N VAL A 81 6.93 -9.60 22.14
CA VAL A 81 6.72 -9.99 20.74
C VAL A 81 8.01 -10.48 20.08
N GLU A 82 9.14 -9.81 20.35
CA GLU A 82 10.46 -10.22 19.86
C GLU A 82 10.80 -11.67 20.28
N ASN A 83 10.54 -12.02 21.54
CA ASN A 83 10.77 -13.36 22.06
C ASN A 83 9.84 -14.41 21.43
N LEU A 84 8.56 -14.05 21.24
CA LEU A 84 7.58 -14.90 20.57
C LEU A 84 8.00 -15.20 19.13
N LEU A 85 8.33 -14.16 18.36
CA LEU A 85 8.77 -14.30 16.97
C LEU A 85 10.07 -15.10 16.85
N LYS A 86 11.07 -14.84 17.72
CA LYS A 86 12.31 -15.64 17.75
C LYS A 86 12.05 -17.11 18.03
N SER A 87 11.11 -17.41 18.92
CA SER A 87 10.72 -18.80 19.22
C SER A 87 9.90 -19.45 18.10
N GLY A 88 9.26 -18.65 17.24
CA GLY A 88 8.46 -19.09 16.10
C GLY A 88 9.24 -19.24 14.78
N LEU A 89 10.53 -18.84 14.74
CA LEU A 89 11.38 -18.94 13.54
C LEU A 89 11.54 -20.37 13.01
N SER A 90 11.42 -21.38 13.88
CA SER A 90 11.45 -22.80 13.49
C SER A 90 10.29 -23.20 12.59
N TYR A 91 9.14 -22.54 12.73
CA TYR A 91 7.94 -22.83 11.94
C TYR A 91 8.02 -22.20 10.55
N ASN A 92 8.25 -20.89 10.48
CA ASN A 92 8.38 -20.17 9.22
C ASN A 92 9.56 -19.18 9.30
N LEU A 93 10.69 -19.60 8.73
CA LEU A 93 11.94 -18.85 8.77
C LEU A 93 11.81 -17.51 8.04
N PHE A 94 11.26 -17.52 6.82
CA PHE A 94 11.18 -16.33 5.98
C PHE A 94 10.24 -15.29 6.58
N ASP A 95 8.98 -15.65 6.87
CA ASP A 95 8.02 -14.69 7.44
C ASP A 95 8.50 -14.18 8.81
N GLY A 96 9.10 -15.05 9.63
CA GLY A 96 9.65 -14.66 10.93
C GLY A 96 10.80 -13.66 10.81
N GLN A 97 11.68 -13.82 9.82
CA GLN A 97 12.74 -12.85 9.52
C GLN A 97 12.15 -11.51 9.06
N CYS A 98 11.13 -11.53 8.21
CA CYS A 98 10.44 -10.33 7.74
C CYS A 98 9.79 -9.56 8.91
N LEU A 99 9.05 -10.25 9.77
CA LEU A 99 8.38 -9.64 10.94
C LEU A 99 9.38 -9.08 11.95
N LEU A 100 10.49 -9.79 12.20
CA LEU A 100 11.57 -9.28 13.05
C LEU A 100 12.21 -8.01 12.46
N ALA A 101 12.40 -7.93 11.14
CA ALA A 101 12.90 -6.72 10.51
C ALA A 101 11.95 -5.53 10.73
N LYS A 102 10.63 -5.71 10.56
CA LYS A 102 9.61 -4.68 10.86
C LYS A 102 9.66 -4.25 12.33
N LEU A 103 9.74 -5.20 13.26
CA LEU A 103 9.84 -4.94 14.69
C LEU A 103 11.08 -4.11 15.05
N TYR A 104 12.26 -4.48 14.55
CA TYR A 104 13.47 -3.71 14.83
C TYR A 104 13.46 -2.32 14.18
N TYR A 105 12.80 -2.16 13.04
CA TYR A 105 12.58 -0.84 12.45
C TYR A 105 11.72 0.04 13.37
N ALA A 106 10.61 -0.50 13.90
CA ALA A 106 9.73 0.19 14.86
C ALA A 106 10.49 0.64 16.12
N GLN A 107 11.42 -0.18 16.61
CA GLN A 107 12.26 0.13 17.77
C GLN A 107 13.45 1.07 17.46
N ALA A 108 13.59 1.51 16.20
CA ALA A 108 14.73 2.26 15.67
C ALA A 108 16.09 1.56 15.86
N ARG A 109 16.12 0.22 15.87
CA ARG A 109 17.34 -0.61 15.90
C ARG A 109 17.76 -0.97 14.49
N TYR A 110 18.25 0.03 13.74
CA TYR A 110 18.46 -0.09 12.29
C TYR A 110 19.52 -1.12 11.87
N ASP A 111 20.54 -1.39 12.69
CA ASP A 111 21.57 -2.39 12.35
C ASP A 111 21.04 -3.83 12.45
N GLN A 112 20.22 -4.09 13.48
CA GLN A 112 19.51 -5.37 13.62
C GLN A 112 18.48 -5.52 12.50
N CYS A 113 17.73 -4.45 12.21
CA CYS A 113 16.78 -4.42 11.10
C CYS A 113 17.47 -4.80 9.78
N LEU A 114 18.59 -4.16 9.43
CA LEU A 114 19.33 -4.47 8.20
C LEU A 114 19.82 -5.92 8.15
N THR A 115 20.27 -6.46 9.29
CA THR A 115 20.70 -7.86 9.38
C THR A 115 19.55 -8.79 9.00
N TYR A 116 18.35 -8.58 9.55
CA TYR A 116 17.17 -9.39 9.25
C TYR A 116 16.60 -9.15 7.84
N VAL A 117 16.69 -7.93 7.32
CA VAL A 117 16.36 -7.62 5.92
C VAL A 117 17.26 -8.44 4.98
N ASN A 118 18.58 -8.43 5.20
CA ASN A 118 19.52 -9.21 4.39
C ASN A 118 19.28 -10.71 4.51
N LEU A 119 18.97 -11.20 5.71
CA LEU A 119 18.62 -12.61 5.91
C LEU A 119 17.35 -13.00 5.14
N ALA A 120 16.30 -12.18 5.20
CA ALA A 120 15.06 -12.43 4.47
C ALA A 120 15.25 -12.39 2.94
N LEU A 121 16.00 -11.42 2.44
CA LEU A 121 16.29 -11.31 1.00
C LEU A 121 17.16 -12.46 0.47
N ASN A 122 17.97 -13.08 1.33
CA ASN A 122 18.76 -14.27 0.98
C ASN A 122 17.96 -15.59 1.13
N SER A 123 16.82 -15.57 1.82
CA SER A 123 16.03 -16.76 2.17
C SER A 123 14.68 -16.81 1.46
N ILE A 124 14.50 -16.06 0.37
CA ILE A 124 13.22 -15.95 -0.37
C ILE A 124 12.75 -17.33 -0.86
N PRO A 125 11.59 -17.83 -0.42
CA PRO A 125 10.98 -19.03 -0.97
C PRO A 125 10.61 -18.88 -2.46
N ASN A 126 10.88 -19.92 -3.26
CA ASN A 126 10.64 -19.91 -4.71
C ASN A 126 9.14 -19.71 -5.06
N ASP A 127 8.25 -20.26 -4.25
CA ASP A 127 6.81 -20.34 -4.52
C ASP A 127 6.08 -19.00 -4.32
N ILE A 128 6.73 -18.00 -3.71
CA ILE A 128 6.12 -16.68 -3.43
C ILE A 128 5.70 -15.96 -4.72
N LYS A 129 6.36 -16.25 -5.84
CA LYS A 129 6.06 -15.63 -7.14
C LYS A 129 4.86 -16.29 -7.84
N ASP A 130 4.51 -17.52 -7.46
CA ASP A 130 3.50 -18.32 -8.15
C ASP A 130 2.08 -18.07 -7.62
N GLN A 131 1.94 -17.81 -6.31
CA GLN A 131 0.67 -17.40 -5.71
C GLN A 131 0.85 -16.24 -4.73
N PRO A 132 0.15 -15.10 -4.96
CA PRO A 132 0.17 -13.99 -4.02
C PRO A 132 -0.54 -14.40 -2.73
N ASN A 133 0.23 -14.37 -1.65
CA ASN A 133 -0.16 -14.75 -0.30
C ASN A 133 0.39 -13.72 0.69
N ARG A 134 0.17 -13.93 1.99
CA ARG A 134 0.70 -13.02 3.01
C ARG A 134 2.23 -12.87 2.93
N SER A 135 2.96 -13.93 2.57
CA SER A 135 4.42 -13.89 2.39
C SER A 135 4.85 -13.01 1.22
N SER A 136 4.08 -12.93 0.12
CA SER A 136 4.38 -11.99 -0.96
C SER A 136 4.22 -10.53 -0.54
N LEU A 137 3.22 -10.25 0.31
CA LEU A 137 3.04 -8.92 0.89
C LEU A 137 4.19 -8.57 1.85
N LEU A 138 4.58 -9.51 2.73
CA LEU A 138 5.75 -9.33 3.61
C LEU A 138 7.02 -9.07 2.81
N LEU A 139 7.23 -9.78 1.70
CA LEU A 139 8.38 -9.56 0.82
C LEU A 139 8.39 -8.14 0.24
N ALA A 140 7.24 -7.65 -0.24
CA ALA A 140 7.11 -6.26 -0.70
C ALA A 140 7.45 -5.26 0.41
N GLU A 141 6.94 -5.46 1.63
CA GLU A 141 7.28 -4.62 2.79
C GLU A 141 8.78 -4.63 3.14
N ILE A 142 9.45 -5.78 3.01
CA ILE A 142 10.91 -5.89 3.22
C ILE A 142 11.69 -5.13 2.15
N TYR A 143 11.27 -5.20 0.88
CA TYR A 143 11.88 -4.40 -0.17
C TYR A 143 11.72 -2.89 0.10
N ALA A 144 10.55 -2.44 0.55
CA ALA A 144 10.33 -1.06 0.96
C ALA A 144 11.23 -0.66 2.16
N LEU A 145 11.34 -1.52 3.18
CA LEU A 145 12.23 -1.30 4.33
C LEU A 145 13.71 -1.24 3.92
N ASN A 146 14.14 -2.10 3.00
CA ASN A 146 15.50 -2.07 2.48
C ASN A 146 15.79 -0.73 1.81
N GLY A 147 14.89 -0.26 0.94
CA GLY A 147 14.98 1.06 0.30
C GLY A 147 15.11 2.18 1.33
N LEU A 148 14.27 2.19 2.37
CA LEU A 148 14.33 3.17 3.46
C LEU A 148 15.66 3.17 4.22
N LEU A 149 16.21 1.99 4.52
CA LEU A 149 17.48 1.87 5.22
C LEU A 149 18.65 2.34 4.35
N LEU A 150 18.64 2.02 3.06
CA LEU A 150 19.65 2.47 2.10
C LEU A 150 19.61 3.99 1.91
N GLU A 151 18.40 4.56 1.80
CA GLU A 151 18.19 6.01 1.70
C GLU A 151 18.69 6.74 2.95
N LYS A 152 18.35 6.25 4.16
CA LYS A 152 18.86 6.80 5.43
C LYS A 152 20.38 6.81 5.54
N ARG A 153 21.04 5.78 4.99
CA ARG A 153 22.50 5.68 4.97
C ARG A 153 23.13 6.49 3.84
N LYS A 154 22.33 7.06 2.93
CA LYS A 154 22.77 7.67 1.66
C LYS A 154 23.68 6.73 0.86
N ASN A 155 23.32 5.44 0.89
CA ASN A 155 24.01 4.38 0.16
C ASN A 155 23.59 4.39 -1.31
N ASN A 156 24.09 3.41 -2.06
CA ASN A 156 23.88 3.21 -3.50
C ASN A 156 22.43 3.51 -3.94
N LEU A 157 22.27 4.61 -4.66
CA LEU A 157 20.98 5.09 -5.16
C LEU A 157 20.32 4.09 -6.13
N ILE A 158 21.12 3.40 -6.95
CA ILE A 158 20.61 2.42 -7.93
C ILE A 158 19.93 1.25 -7.19
N GLU A 159 20.54 0.80 -6.10
CA GLU A 159 20.02 -0.28 -5.27
C GLU A 159 18.79 0.15 -4.46
N THR A 160 18.76 1.42 -4.04
CA THR A 160 17.61 2.03 -3.39
C THR A 160 16.40 2.08 -4.32
N ILE A 161 16.59 2.59 -5.54
CA ILE A 161 15.56 2.63 -6.59
C ILE A 161 15.07 1.22 -6.91
N LYS A 162 15.98 0.27 -7.10
CA LYS A 162 15.63 -1.12 -7.40
C LYS A 162 14.81 -1.75 -6.27
N SER A 163 15.18 -1.51 -5.01
CA SER A 163 14.44 -2.03 -3.86
C SER A 163 13.00 -1.49 -3.82
N PHE A 164 12.82 -0.18 -4.05
CA PHE A 164 11.46 0.38 -4.11
C PHE A 164 10.66 -0.11 -5.33
N ASP A 165 11.30 -0.28 -6.49
CA ASP A 165 10.67 -0.83 -7.69
C ASP A 165 10.20 -2.29 -7.51
N ASP A 166 11.06 -3.15 -6.93
CA ASP A 166 10.71 -4.53 -6.60
C ASP A 166 9.56 -4.62 -5.58
N SER A 167 9.54 -3.72 -4.58
CA SER A 167 8.42 -3.56 -3.63
C SER A 167 7.12 -3.27 -4.37
N CYS A 168 7.10 -2.23 -5.21
CA CYS A 168 5.90 -1.79 -5.92
C CYS A 168 5.36 -2.85 -6.89
N LYS A 169 6.24 -3.57 -7.60
CA LYS A 169 5.83 -4.65 -8.51
C LYS A 169 5.16 -5.81 -7.78
N LEU A 170 5.72 -6.24 -6.65
CA LEU A 170 5.16 -7.32 -5.85
C LEU A 170 3.85 -6.93 -5.17
N SER A 171 3.73 -5.69 -4.69
CA SER A 171 2.46 -5.22 -4.14
C SER A 171 1.38 -5.16 -5.21
N GLN A 172 1.68 -4.72 -6.43
CA GLN A 172 0.72 -4.71 -7.54
C GLN A 172 0.18 -6.12 -7.85
N THR A 173 1.05 -7.12 -7.93
CA THR A 173 0.63 -8.50 -8.21
C THR A 173 -0.23 -9.07 -7.08
N TYR A 174 0.13 -8.78 -5.83
CA TYR A 174 -0.67 -9.16 -4.66
C TYR A 174 -2.08 -8.56 -4.73
N TYR A 175 -2.14 -7.25 -4.87
CA TYR A 175 -3.37 -6.48 -4.94
C TYR A 175 -4.29 -6.90 -6.10
N ALA A 176 -3.74 -7.10 -7.29
CA ALA A 176 -4.48 -7.57 -8.45
C ALA A 176 -5.08 -8.98 -8.26
N ALA A 177 -4.43 -9.83 -7.48
CA ALA A 177 -4.95 -11.16 -7.19
C ALA A 177 -6.01 -11.15 -6.07
N VAL A 178 -5.82 -10.31 -5.04
CA VAL A 178 -6.84 -10.07 -4.01
C VAL A 178 -8.14 -9.60 -4.64
N GLU A 179 -8.07 -8.69 -5.63
CA GLU A 179 -9.27 -8.21 -6.34
C GLU A 179 -9.99 -9.31 -7.12
N LYS A 180 -9.24 -10.21 -7.78
CA LYS A 180 -9.82 -11.37 -8.48
C LYS A 180 -10.51 -12.32 -7.50
N SER A 181 -9.99 -12.45 -6.29
CA SER A 181 -10.65 -13.17 -5.20
C SER A 181 -11.76 -12.31 -4.56
N LYS A 182 -12.89 -12.16 -5.26
CA LYS A 182 -14.11 -11.41 -4.85
C LYS A 182 -14.72 -11.77 -3.46
N HIS A 183 -14.08 -12.63 -2.69
CA HIS A 183 -14.50 -13.12 -1.38
C HIS A 183 -13.78 -12.46 -0.19
N LEU A 184 -12.84 -11.55 -0.43
CA LEU A 184 -12.15 -10.78 0.61
C LEU A 184 -12.89 -9.47 0.90
N SER A 185 -13.22 -9.23 2.16
CA SER A 185 -13.76 -7.93 2.58
C SER A 185 -12.66 -6.86 2.48
N ASN A 186 -12.82 -5.89 1.58
CA ASN A 186 -11.84 -4.83 1.35
C ASN A 186 -11.87 -3.75 2.44
N ASP A 187 -12.83 -3.82 3.38
CA ASP A 187 -13.12 -2.77 4.35
C ASP A 187 -12.06 -2.66 5.46
N ASN A 188 -11.18 -3.65 5.63
CA ASN A 188 -10.10 -3.63 6.63
C ASN A 188 -8.71 -3.35 6.02
N LEU A 189 -8.64 -3.11 4.71
CA LEU A 189 -7.39 -2.78 4.02
C LEU A 189 -7.07 -1.28 4.16
N ASP A 190 -7.39 -0.65 5.29
CA ASP A 190 -6.99 0.73 5.56
C ASP A 190 -5.45 0.76 5.71
N ILE A 191 -4.80 0.85 4.55
CA ILE A 191 -3.36 0.90 4.28
C ILE A 191 -2.86 2.33 4.50
N GLU A 192 -3.60 3.15 5.26
CA GLU A 192 -3.17 4.52 5.56
C GLU A 192 -1.85 4.46 6.33
N ASN A 193 -0.76 4.94 5.72
CA ASN A 193 0.62 4.92 6.25
C ASN A 193 1.34 3.56 6.25
N SER A 194 1.00 2.65 5.33
CA SER A 194 1.80 1.44 5.12
C SER A 194 3.18 1.75 4.50
N LEU A 195 4.16 0.90 4.78
CA LEU A 195 5.47 0.90 4.10
C LEU A 195 5.34 0.88 2.58
N ILE A 196 4.29 0.21 2.09
CA ILE A 196 4.00 0.10 0.66
C ILE A 196 3.59 1.47 0.11
N GLU A 197 2.66 2.18 0.76
CA GLU A 197 2.27 3.53 0.33
C GLU A 197 3.50 4.45 0.22
N LEU A 198 4.38 4.39 1.22
CA LEU A 198 5.64 5.13 1.20
C LEU A 198 6.51 4.77 -0.02
N ALA A 199 6.64 3.49 -0.36
CA ALA A 199 7.45 3.05 -1.50
C ALA A 199 6.94 3.64 -2.82
N TYR A 200 5.62 3.65 -3.03
CA TYR A 200 5.01 4.24 -4.23
C TYR A 200 5.14 5.76 -4.29
N GLN A 201 5.08 6.45 -3.14
CA GLN A 201 5.32 7.90 -3.11
C GLN A 201 6.80 8.23 -3.34
N ARG A 202 7.73 7.43 -2.80
CA ARG A 202 9.18 7.69 -2.87
C ARG A 202 9.79 7.35 -4.22
N LEU A 203 9.39 6.26 -4.88
CA LEU A 203 10.03 5.82 -6.12
C LEU A 203 10.02 6.90 -7.22
N PRO A 204 8.89 7.52 -7.57
CA PRO A 204 8.87 8.54 -8.63
C PRO A 204 9.64 9.80 -8.23
N LEU A 205 9.62 10.18 -6.95
CA LEU A 205 10.37 11.32 -6.44
C LEU A 205 11.88 11.10 -6.56
N LEU A 206 12.38 9.90 -6.25
CA LEU A 206 13.79 9.56 -6.45
C LEU A 206 14.18 9.65 -7.93
N HIS A 207 13.34 9.19 -8.87
CA HIS A 207 13.60 9.38 -10.29
C HIS A 207 13.61 10.85 -10.70
N ALA A 208 12.69 11.65 -10.16
CA ALA A 208 12.60 13.08 -10.43
C ALA A 208 13.82 13.87 -9.90
N GLU A 209 14.30 13.55 -8.70
CA GLU A 209 15.50 14.16 -8.09
C GLU A 209 16.77 13.87 -8.89
N ASN A 210 16.80 12.71 -9.57
CA ASN A 210 17.94 12.28 -10.38
C ASN A 210 17.90 12.75 -11.84
N ASN A 211 17.11 13.79 -12.15
CA ASN A 211 16.89 14.31 -13.51
C ASN A 211 16.23 13.33 -14.50
N ASN A 212 15.70 12.20 -14.03
CA ASN A 212 15.00 11.22 -14.84
C ASN A 212 13.48 11.47 -14.78
N ILE A 213 13.07 12.65 -15.24
CA ILE A 213 11.68 13.13 -15.16
C ILE A 213 10.76 12.26 -16.04
N THR A 214 11.26 11.78 -17.18
CA THR A 214 10.50 10.95 -18.13
C THR A 214 10.09 9.62 -17.50
N THR A 215 11.01 8.94 -16.83
CA THR A 215 10.71 7.69 -16.13
C THR A 215 9.78 7.92 -14.95
N ALA A 216 9.93 9.04 -14.23
CA ALA A 216 9.02 9.38 -13.14
C ALA A 216 7.57 9.55 -13.63
N ILE A 217 7.38 10.22 -14.78
CA ILE A 217 6.07 10.39 -15.43
C ILE A 217 5.46 9.03 -15.80
N GLU A 218 6.24 8.15 -16.43
CA GLU A 218 5.77 6.81 -16.80
C GLU A 218 5.37 5.97 -15.58
N ILE A 219 6.15 6.05 -14.51
CA ILE A 219 5.83 5.38 -13.24
C ILE A 219 4.50 5.92 -12.68
N TYR A 220 4.33 7.24 -12.58
CA TYR A 220 3.07 7.83 -12.11
C TYR A 220 1.87 7.42 -12.97
N ARG A 221 2.01 7.42 -14.29
CA ARG A 221 0.97 6.94 -15.22
C ARG A 221 0.63 5.48 -14.96
N SER A 222 1.64 4.62 -14.81
CA SER A 222 1.43 3.19 -14.53
C SER A 222 0.70 2.98 -13.20
N TYR A 223 0.97 3.80 -12.18
CA TYR A 223 0.31 3.68 -10.88
C TYR A 223 -1.14 4.13 -10.96
N ILE A 224 -1.42 5.29 -11.56
CA ILE A 224 -2.79 5.81 -11.65
C ILE A 224 -3.67 4.91 -12.55
N GLN A 225 -3.09 4.30 -13.59
CA GLN A 225 -3.82 3.37 -14.47
C GLN A 225 -4.10 2.00 -13.82
N ASN A 226 -3.23 1.51 -12.94
CA ASN A 226 -3.34 0.15 -12.38
C ASN A 226 -3.92 0.11 -10.95
N VAL A 227 -3.99 1.24 -10.24
CA VAL A 227 -4.49 1.30 -8.86
C VAL A 227 -6.01 1.52 -8.86
N HIS A 228 -6.77 0.42 -8.94
CA HIS A 228 -8.25 0.43 -8.87
C HIS A 228 -8.81 -0.08 -7.54
N ILE A 229 -7.96 -0.37 -6.56
CA ILE A 229 -8.42 -0.88 -5.27
C ILE A 229 -8.97 0.26 -4.43
N LYS A 230 -10.21 0.13 -3.98
CA LYS A 230 -10.91 1.11 -3.11
C LYS A 230 -10.07 1.47 -1.87
N SER A 231 -9.38 0.50 -1.30
CA SER A 231 -8.55 0.69 -0.11
C SER A 231 -7.24 1.44 -0.37
N LEU A 232 -6.91 1.72 -1.64
CA LEU A 232 -5.77 2.51 -2.08
C LEU A 232 -6.22 3.88 -2.62
N GLU A 233 -7.48 4.29 -2.41
CA GLU A 233 -8.02 5.54 -2.94
C GLU A 233 -7.36 6.77 -2.30
N THR A 234 -7.08 6.72 -1.00
CA THR A 234 -6.33 7.74 -0.25
C THR A 234 -4.91 7.90 -0.83
N MET A 235 -4.23 6.79 -1.04
CA MET A 235 -2.93 6.73 -1.70
C MET A 235 -2.99 7.24 -3.15
N ARG A 236 -4.05 6.92 -3.89
CA ARG A 236 -4.24 7.43 -5.26
C ARG A 236 -4.36 8.96 -5.25
N GLN A 237 -5.06 9.54 -4.28
CA GLN A 237 -5.14 11.00 -4.14
C GLN A 237 -3.77 11.64 -3.90
N THR A 238 -2.96 11.07 -3.02
CA THR A 238 -1.62 11.61 -2.74
C THR A 238 -0.72 11.50 -3.97
N LEU A 239 -0.77 10.38 -4.71
CA LEU A 239 -0.03 10.21 -5.96
C LEU A 239 -0.51 11.16 -7.07
N ILE A 240 -1.82 11.36 -7.24
CA ILE A 240 -2.38 12.32 -8.21
C ILE A 240 -1.87 13.73 -7.93
N LYS A 241 -1.89 14.14 -6.66
CA LYS A 241 -1.36 15.45 -6.24
C LYS A 241 0.12 15.58 -6.58
N GLN A 242 0.95 14.63 -6.16
CA GLN A 242 2.40 14.64 -6.40
C GLN A 242 2.72 14.66 -7.90
N TYR A 243 1.95 13.91 -8.69
CA TYR A 243 2.11 13.88 -10.13
C TYR A 243 1.74 15.23 -10.78
N ALA A 244 0.61 15.83 -10.39
CA ALA A 244 0.20 17.15 -10.88
C ALA A 244 1.24 18.24 -10.51
N GLU A 245 1.80 18.20 -9.30
CA GLU A 245 2.88 19.09 -8.86
C GLU A 245 4.14 18.94 -9.74
N LEU A 246 4.54 17.70 -10.03
CA LEU A 246 5.68 17.43 -10.89
C LEU A 246 5.45 17.95 -12.31
N LEU A 247 4.27 17.73 -12.89
CA LEU A 247 3.94 18.23 -14.22
C LEU A 247 3.93 19.77 -14.28
N LEU A 248 3.33 20.42 -13.28
CA LEU A 248 3.25 21.89 -13.21
C LEU A 248 4.62 22.56 -13.04
N LYS A 249 5.54 21.90 -12.32
CA LYS A 249 6.86 22.45 -11.98
C LYS A 249 7.94 22.13 -13.02
N CYS A 250 7.95 20.89 -13.53
CA CYS A 250 9.11 20.34 -14.22
C CYS A 250 8.89 20.11 -15.73
N VAL A 251 7.65 20.13 -16.21
CA VAL A 251 7.33 19.79 -17.61
C VAL A 251 6.91 21.03 -18.39
N CYS A 252 7.39 21.11 -19.63
CA CYS A 252 7.01 22.13 -20.62
C CYS A 252 6.53 21.42 -21.89
N LYS A 253 5.79 22.14 -22.75
CA LYS A 253 5.20 21.57 -23.99
C LYS A 253 6.22 20.87 -24.91
N GLY A 254 7.50 21.25 -24.84
CA GLY A 254 8.58 20.63 -25.63
C GLY A 254 9.21 19.36 -25.04
N ASN A 255 8.93 19.02 -23.78
CA ASN A 255 9.50 17.85 -23.09
C ASN A 255 8.41 16.85 -22.66
N TYR A 256 7.20 17.01 -23.18
CA TYR A 256 6.08 16.17 -22.84
C TYR A 256 6.08 14.90 -23.69
N ILE A 257 6.03 13.75 -23.02
CA ILE A 257 5.87 12.45 -23.68
C ILE A 257 4.38 12.16 -23.77
N LEU A 258 3.85 12.08 -24.99
CA LEU A 258 2.48 11.68 -25.25
C LEU A 258 2.21 10.28 -24.66
N ILE A 259 1.00 10.08 -24.15
CA ILE A 259 0.54 8.76 -23.75
C ILE A 259 0.30 7.97 -25.04
N THR A 260 1.33 7.26 -25.51
CA THR A 260 1.17 6.29 -26.59
C THR A 260 0.60 5.02 -25.99
N ASN A 261 -0.55 4.57 -26.48
CA ASN A 261 -0.99 3.18 -26.28
C ASN A 261 -0.04 2.29 -27.08
N SER A 262 1.14 2.00 -26.54
CA SER A 262 2.10 1.08 -27.14
C SER A 262 1.63 -0.35 -26.91
N ASP A 263 0.53 -0.73 -27.57
CA ASP A 263 0.03 -2.10 -27.73
C ASP A 263 -0.44 -2.34 -29.17
N ASP A 264 -0.03 -1.51 -30.13
CA ASP A 264 -0.13 -1.81 -31.56
C ASP A 264 1.22 -2.36 -32.04
N ASP A 265 1.46 -3.64 -31.76
CA ASP A 265 1.80 -4.65 -32.78
C ASP A 265 2.28 -5.97 -32.12
N ASN A 266 1.52 -7.04 -32.37
CA ASN A 266 1.84 -8.47 -32.14
C ASN A 266 1.30 -9.20 -30.90
N ASN A 267 0.00 -9.11 -30.58
CA ASN A 267 -0.69 -10.34 -30.14
C ASN A 267 -2.21 -10.32 -30.36
N ASN A 268 -2.65 -11.21 -31.24
CA ASN A 268 -4.04 -11.57 -31.46
C ASN A 268 -4.68 -12.12 -30.19
N ASN A 269 -5.44 -11.31 -29.45
CA ASN A 269 -6.52 -11.77 -28.56
C ASN A 269 -7.62 -10.70 -28.49
N ASN A 270 -8.56 -10.79 -29.43
CA ASN A 270 -9.68 -9.86 -29.67
C ASN A 270 -10.81 -9.96 -28.62
N ASN A 271 -10.54 -9.80 -27.32
CA ASN A 271 -11.63 -9.73 -26.32
C ASN A 271 -11.73 -8.44 -25.50
N ASN A 272 -10.77 -7.48 -25.60
CA ASN A 272 -10.85 -6.19 -24.88
C ASN A 272 -10.92 -4.93 -25.78
N ARG A 273 -10.97 -5.08 -27.11
CA ARG A 273 -10.87 -3.96 -28.07
C ARG A 273 -12.05 -2.98 -28.11
N ARG A 274 -13.12 -3.19 -27.33
CA ARG A 274 -14.31 -2.29 -27.33
C ARG A 274 -14.25 -1.16 -26.31
N THR A 275 -13.30 -1.16 -25.36
CA THR A 275 -13.21 -0.13 -24.31
C THR A 275 -12.24 1.01 -24.64
N SER A 276 -11.45 0.91 -25.71
CA SER A 276 -10.37 1.86 -26.05
C SER A 276 -10.76 2.97 -27.04
N GLN A 277 -11.90 2.88 -27.72
CA GLN A 277 -12.30 3.88 -28.73
C GLN A 277 -13.07 5.09 -28.18
N SER A 278 -13.46 5.09 -26.89
CA SER A 278 -14.24 6.16 -26.25
C SER A 278 -13.57 6.79 -25.03
N LEU A 279 -12.33 6.43 -24.71
CA LEU A 279 -11.61 6.99 -23.57
C LEU A 279 -10.90 8.28 -23.99
N PHE A 280 -11.01 9.31 -23.16
CA PHE A 280 -10.26 10.55 -23.35
C PHE A 280 -8.77 10.29 -23.04
N ILE A 281 -7.90 10.58 -24.02
CA ILE A 281 -6.45 10.48 -23.88
C ILE A 281 -5.88 11.90 -24.00
N PRO A 282 -5.23 12.42 -22.95
CA PRO A 282 -4.56 13.71 -23.00
C PRO A 282 -3.56 13.82 -24.15
N ARG A 283 -3.66 14.89 -24.92
CA ARG A 283 -2.76 15.22 -26.04
C ARG A 283 -1.72 16.27 -25.68
N ASP A 284 -1.98 17.06 -24.65
CA ASP A 284 -1.08 18.10 -24.16
C ASP A 284 -0.88 17.96 -22.65
N VAL A 285 0.22 18.53 -22.15
CA VAL A 285 0.52 18.67 -20.72
C VAL A 285 -0.66 19.30 -19.98
N ASP A 286 -1.25 20.32 -20.61
CA ASP A 286 -2.37 21.06 -20.05
C ASP A 286 -3.61 20.18 -19.87
N GLU A 287 -3.89 19.29 -20.83
CA GLU A 287 -5.01 18.35 -20.76
C GLU A 287 -4.78 17.28 -19.70
N GLU A 288 -3.54 16.78 -19.56
CA GLU A 288 -3.21 15.78 -18.56
C GLU A 288 -3.28 16.37 -17.14
N ILE A 289 -2.73 17.56 -16.92
CA ILE A 289 -2.83 18.26 -15.63
C ILE A 289 -4.30 18.49 -15.25
N LEU A 290 -5.12 18.97 -16.19
CA LEU A 290 -6.53 19.21 -15.90
C LEU A 290 -7.27 17.91 -15.58
N LEU A 291 -7.04 16.84 -16.34
CA LEU A 291 -7.63 15.53 -16.09
C LEU A 291 -7.25 15.00 -14.71
N LEU A 292 -5.97 15.08 -14.33
CA LEU A 292 -5.48 14.65 -13.03
C LEU A 292 -6.12 15.43 -11.88
N LEU A 293 -6.21 16.75 -12.00
CA LEU A 293 -6.81 17.59 -10.97
C LEU A 293 -8.30 17.32 -10.82
N LEU A 294 -9.02 17.07 -11.92
CA LEU A 294 -10.43 16.65 -11.88
C LEU A 294 -10.60 15.28 -11.24
N LEU A 295 -9.75 14.31 -11.56
CA LEU A 295 -9.75 12.98 -10.92
C LEU A 295 -9.46 13.09 -9.42
N GLY A 296 -8.50 13.94 -9.06
CA GLY A 296 -8.17 14.27 -7.68
C GLY A 296 -9.37 14.86 -6.95
N GLN A 297 -10.04 15.84 -7.55
CA GLN A 297 -11.25 16.45 -6.99
C GLN A 297 -12.36 15.41 -6.75
N THR A 298 -12.64 14.56 -7.75
CA THR A 298 -13.66 13.49 -7.58
C THR A 298 -13.30 12.51 -6.47
N SER A 299 -12.02 12.19 -6.32
CA SER A 299 -11.55 11.31 -5.24
C SER A 299 -11.75 11.98 -3.88
N THR A 300 -11.36 13.26 -3.73
CA THR A 300 -11.56 13.99 -2.47
C THR A 300 -13.02 14.22 -2.10
N LEU A 301 -13.93 14.26 -3.09
CA LEU A 301 -15.37 14.34 -2.83
C LEU A 301 -15.93 13.01 -2.34
N ASN A 302 -15.43 11.88 -2.84
CA ASN A 302 -15.85 10.56 -2.40
C ASN A 302 -15.41 10.24 -0.96
N GLU A 303 -14.21 10.69 -0.57
CA GLU A 303 -13.65 10.46 0.78
C GLU A 303 -13.96 11.59 1.76
N ALA A 304 -14.86 12.49 1.41
CA ALA A 304 -15.19 13.61 2.27
C ALA A 304 -15.92 13.15 3.53
N VAL A 305 -15.34 13.48 4.68
CA VAL A 305 -15.95 13.18 5.98
C VAL A 305 -16.95 14.28 6.30
N LEU A 306 -18.24 13.94 6.15
CA LEU A 306 -19.36 14.86 6.40
C LEU A 306 -19.83 14.86 7.87
N ASP A 307 -19.31 13.95 8.70
CA ASP A 307 -19.72 13.85 10.11
C ASP A 307 -18.99 14.88 10.98
N TRP A 308 -19.77 15.68 11.72
CA TRP A 308 -19.31 16.80 12.55
C TRP A 308 -19.02 16.40 14.01
N GLN A 309 -19.15 15.13 14.36
CA GLN A 309 -18.82 14.66 15.70
C GLN A 309 -17.34 14.91 16.07
N PRO A 310 -17.02 15.21 17.34
CA PRO A 310 -15.64 15.51 17.76
C PRO A 310 -14.68 14.32 17.52
N GLU A 311 -15.20 13.10 17.50
CA GLU A 311 -14.43 11.87 17.22
C GLU A 311 -13.84 11.84 15.81
N HIS A 312 -14.48 12.52 14.85
CA HIS A 312 -14.04 12.57 13.44
C HIS A 312 -13.25 13.83 13.09
N GLU A 313 -12.85 14.66 14.06
CA GLU A 313 -12.18 15.93 13.80
C GLU A 313 -10.87 15.78 13.02
N GLY A 314 -10.02 14.82 13.41
CA GLY A 314 -8.77 14.56 12.69
C GLY A 314 -8.98 14.07 11.25
N GLN A 315 -10.02 13.26 11.01
CA GLN A 315 -10.35 12.79 9.67
C GLN A 315 -10.92 13.91 8.79
N ARG A 316 -11.76 14.78 9.37
CA ARG A 316 -12.23 16.00 8.69
C ARG A 316 -11.09 16.92 8.31
N GLU A 317 -10.13 17.15 9.22
CA GLU A 317 -8.99 18.02 8.94
C GLU A 317 -8.14 17.47 7.78
N ARG A 318 -7.86 16.16 7.76
CA ARG A 318 -7.13 15.51 6.66
C ARG A 318 -7.88 15.62 5.34
N SER A 319 -9.18 15.33 5.33
CA SER A 319 -10.03 15.44 4.15
C SER A 319 -10.08 16.88 3.61
N HIS A 320 -10.24 17.86 4.50
CA HIS A 320 -10.20 19.27 4.16
C HIS A 320 -8.85 19.69 3.57
N GLN A 321 -7.74 19.29 4.19
CA GLN A 321 -6.39 19.59 3.71
C GLN A 321 -6.14 18.95 2.33
N ALA A 322 -6.62 17.72 2.10
CA ALA A 322 -6.50 17.04 0.81
C ALA A 322 -7.24 17.82 -0.29
N ALA A 323 -8.50 18.18 -0.05
CA ALA A 323 -9.29 18.95 -1.00
C ALA A 323 -8.72 20.37 -1.25
N TYR A 324 -8.29 21.06 -0.19
CA TYR A 324 -7.63 22.36 -0.28
C TYR A 324 -6.38 22.31 -1.17
N ASN A 325 -5.54 21.30 -1.00
CA ASN A 325 -4.31 21.14 -1.80
C ASN A 325 -4.61 20.99 -3.29
N ILE A 326 -5.61 20.19 -3.66
CA ILE A 326 -6.00 19.98 -5.07
C ILE A 326 -6.56 21.27 -5.66
N LEU A 327 -7.37 22.01 -4.90
CA LEU A 327 -7.94 23.27 -5.32
C LEU A 327 -6.89 24.37 -5.47
N ALA A 328 -5.90 24.41 -4.60
CA ALA A 328 -4.77 25.31 -4.72
C ALA A 328 -4.01 25.04 -6.03
N LEU A 329 -3.72 23.77 -6.34
CA LEU A 329 -3.07 23.39 -7.60
C LEU A 329 -3.93 23.73 -8.83
N LEU A 330 -5.24 23.48 -8.76
CA LEU A 330 -6.17 23.84 -9.83
C LEU A 330 -6.25 25.35 -10.04
N SER A 331 -6.24 26.14 -8.96
CA SER A 331 -6.20 27.60 -9.02
C SER A 331 -4.90 28.11 -9.64
N ILE A 332 -3.76 27.50 -9.31
CA ILE A 332 -2.47 27.82 -9.95
C ILE A 332 -2.52 27.47 -11.44
N PHE A 333 -3.07 26.32 -11.82
CA PHE A 333 -3.16 25.93 -13.22
C PHE A 333 -4.09 26.87 -14.02
N LEU A 334 -5.31 27.11 -13.53
CA LEU A 334 -6.31 27.93 -14.21
C LEU A 334 -5.91 29.41 -14.28
N SER A 335 -5.21 29.93 -13.26
CA SER A 335 -4.71 31.32 -13.29
C SER A 335 -3.67 31.51 -14.39
N ARG A 336 -2.78 30.53 -14.62
CA ARG A 336 -1.85 30.54 -15.76
C ARG A 336 -2.55 30.50 -17.12
N LYS A 337 -3.78 29.99 -17.19
CA LYS A 337 -4.64 29.97 -18.38
C LYS A 337 -5.62 31.14 -18.47
N GLN A 338 -5.60 32.05 -17.50
CA GLN A 338 -6.53 33.19 -17.40
C GLN A 338 -8.01 32.79 -17.33
N ALA A 339 -8.31 31.57 -16.88
CA ALA A 339 -9.65 31.01 -16.80
C ALA A 339 -10.34 31.34 -15.46
N PHE A 340 -10.44 32.62 -15.11
CA PHE A 340 -10.88 33.06 -13.77
C PHE A 340 -12.34 32.71 -13.45
N HIS A 341 -13.21 32.61 -14.44
CA HIS A 341 -14.62 32.20 -14.25
C HIS A 341 -14.71 30.79 -13.64
N ILE A 342 -13.92 29.85 -14.18
CA ILE A 342 -13.92 28.46 -13.71
C ILE A 342 -13.36 28.38 -12.29
N ILE A 343 -12.37 29.23 -11.95
CA ILE A 343 -11.84 29.31 -10.58
C ILE A 343 -12.94 29.75 -9.60
N ALA A 344 -13.73 30.76 -9.97
CA ALA A 344 -14.83 31.23 -9.12
C ALA A 344 -15.86 30.12 -8.89
N ASP A 345 -16.27 29.42 -9.95
CA ASP A 345 -17.23 28.32 -9.86
C ASP A 345 -16.69 27.20 -8.95
N VAL A 346 -15.46 26.73 -9.20
CA VAL A 346 -14.89 25.61 -8.45
C VAL A 346 -14.64 25.97 -6.98
N SER A 347 -14.21 27.21 -6.72
CA SER A 347 -14.05 27.71 -5.34
C SER A 347 -15.39 27.78 -4.62
N PHE A 348 -16.46 28.18 -5.31
CA PHE A 348 -17.80 28.22 -4.75
C PHE A 348 -18.30 26.82 -4.37
N TYR A 349 -18.10 25.82 -5.24
CA TYR A 349 -18.44 24.43 -4.93
C TYR A 349 -17.67 23.89 -3.73
N PHE A 350 -16.39 24.25 -3.58
CA PHE A 350 -15.61 23.83 -2.42
C PHE A 350 -16.15 24.43 -1.11
N ILE A 351 -16.45 25.73 -1.11
CA ILE A 351 -17.02 26.40 0.06
C ILE A 351 -18.32 25.71 0.45
N LEU A 352 -19.22 25.45 -0.50
CA LEU A 352 -20.51 24.80 -0.24
C LEU A 352 -20.40 23.41 0.39
N PHE A 353 -19.30 22.70 0.10
CA PHE A 353 -19.15 21.30 0.49
C PHE A 353 -18.37 21.12 1.80
N TYR A 354 -17.50 22.07 2.15
CA TYR A 354 -16.64 22.00 3.35
C TYR A 354 -16.96 23.06 4.42
N PHE A 355 -17.85 24.01 4.14
CA PHE A 355 -18.37 25.01 5.08
C PHE A 355 -19.89 25.11 4.98
#